data_AF-A0A0G0LQ15-F1
#
_entry.id   AF-A0A0G0LQ15-F1
#
_cell.length_a   1.000
_cell.length_b   1.000
_cell.length_c   1.000
_cell.angle_alpha   90.00
_cell.angle_beta   90.00
_cell.angle_gamma   90.00
#
_symmetry.space_group_name_H-M   'P 1'
#
loop_
_entity.id
_entity.type
_entity.pdbx_description
1 polymer ?
#
loop_
_entity_poly.entity_id
_entity_poly.type
_entity_poly.pdbx_seq_one_letter_code
_entity_poly.pdbx_strand_id
1 'polypeptide(L)'
;MDLAYLRLKKENKYEINDLRLAWKILRDPFLSKTYFAYKSIKSVIEAGFFDDGLEPGSLTKLDFHNWLCTPFQKISDNLQRHKKDKRFHPVVLFSTGGFSPVHTGHIEMMKLAKLEVEKLNKTVVGGYISPSHDEYVWNKYTDSLNLDSSSRIDLCEKAIRDSDWLMIDTWEARYNKVPITYTDAILRLEGYLQFHLGLKIEVVYVFGSDNAVFSKKRGLRK
;
A
#
# COMPACT_ATOMS: atom_id res chain seq x y z
N MET A 1 16.62 10.36 12.35
CA MET A 1 17.12 8.98 12.18
C MET A 1 17.24 8.36 13.57
N ASP A 2 16.85 7.10 13.75
CA ASP A 2 16.74 6.44 15.05
C ASP A 2 18.11 6.21 15.72
N LEU A 3 18.32 6.79 16.90
CA LEU A 3 19.62 6.75 17.60
C LEU A 3 20.00 5.33 18.08
N ALA A 4 19.02 4.49 18.43
CA ALA A 4 19.28 3.13 18.88
C ALA A 4 19.78 2.25 17.73
N TYR A 5 19.18 2.39 16.54
CA TYR A 5 19.65 1.71 15.33
C TYR A 5 21.09 2.09 14.97
N LEU A 6 21.40 3.40 14.95
CA LEU A 6 22.75 3.88 14.63
C LEU A 6 23.81 3.40 15.62
N ARG A 7 23.46 3.37 16.90
CA ARG A 7 24.34 2.85 17.95
C ARG A 7 24.65 1.38 17.73
N LEU A 8 23.63 0.54 17.53
CA LEU A 8 23.81 -0.90 17.33
C LEU A 8 24.58 -1.20 16.04
N LYS A 9 24.33 -0.43 14.97
CA LYS A 9 25.09 -0.53 13.70
C LYS A 9 26.56 -0.19 13.91
N LYS A 10 26.89 0.83 14.72
CA LYS A 10 28.28 1.21 15.04
C LYS A 10 28.99 0.17 15.91
N GLU A 11 28.24 -0.49 16.80
CA GLU A 11 28.78 -1.52 17.70
C GLU A 11 29.11 -2.84 16.95
N ASN A 12 28.68 -3.02 15.69
CA ASN A 12 28.93 -4.22 14.86
C ASN A 12 28.58 -5.55 15.56
N LYS A 13 27.61 -5.53 16.48
CA LYS A 13 27.22 -6.70 17.27
C LYS A 13 26.30 -7.68 16.53
N TYR A 14 25.65 -7.21 15.46
CA TYR A 14 24.67 -7.97 14.69
C TYR A 14 24.93 -7.75 13.20
N GLU A 15 24.57 -8.73 12.38
CA GLU A 15 24.53 -8.57 10.93
C GLU A 15 23.64 -7.38 10.55
N ILE A 16 24.09 -6.56 9.59
CA ILE A 16 23.39 -5.32 9.21
C ILE A 16 21.97 -5.64 8.72
N ASN A 17 21.81 -6.74 7.99
CA ASN A 17 20.52 -7.20 7.49
C ASN A 17 19.55 -7.54 8.64
N ASP A 18 20.02 -8.25 9.66
CA ASP A 18 19.19 -8.61 10.83
C ASP A 18 18.75 -7.38 11.61
N LEU A 19 19.66 -6.40 11.77
CA LEU A 19 19.34 -5.15 12.46
C LEU A 19 18.32 -4.31 11.67
N ARG A 20 18.48 -4.19 10.34
CA ARG A 20 17.51 -3.50 9.47
C ARG A 20 16.14 -4.18 9.53
N LEU A 21 16.12 -5.50 9.38
CA LEU A 21 14.91 -6.32 9.44
C LEU A 21 14.16 -6.12 10.76
N ALA A 22 14.87 -6.25 11.88
CA ALA A 22 14.29 -6.04 13.21
C ALA A 22 13.76 -4.62 13.38
N TRP A 23 14.48 -3.60 12.92
CA TRP A 23 14.04 -2.22 13.02
C TRP A 23 12.72 -1.99 12.28
N LYS A 24 12.62 -2.47 11.03
CA LYS A 24 11.44 -2.34 10.18
C LYS A 24 10.24 -3.09 10.76
N ILE A 25 10.38 -4.37 11.06
CA ILE A 25 9.28 -5.19 11.59
C ILE A 25 8.73 -4.63 12.90
N LEU A 26 9.61 -4.23 13.83
CA LEU A 26 9.17 -3.77 15.15
C LEU A 26 8.49 -2.39 15.13
N ARG A 27 8.71 -1.59 14.09
CA ARG A 27 8.13 -0.24 13.94
C ARG A 27 7.02 -0.17 12.90
N ASP A 28 6.82 -1.23 12.12
CA ASP A 28 5.70 -1.33 11.20
C ASP A 28 4.36 -1.32 11.97
N PRO A 29 3.44 -0.39 11.69
CA PRO A 29 2.17 -0.25 12.42
C PRO A 29 1.23 -1.46 12.30
N PHE A 30 1.43 -2.31 11.29
CA PHE A 30 0.62 -3.49 11.02
C PHE A 30 1.36 -4.78 11.39
N LEU A 31 2.55 -4.98 10.84
CA LEU A 31 3.33 -6.23 10.92
C LEU A 31 3.98 -6.45 12.29
N SER A 32 4.27 -5.39 13.05
CA SER A 32 4.77 -5.54 14.43
C SER A 32 3.80 -6.35 15.29
N LYS A 33 2.48 -6.18 15.10
CA LYS A 33 1.45 -6.93 15.83
C LYS A 33 1.49 -8.41 15.49
N THR A 34 1.70 -8.75 14.21
CA THR A 34 1.90 -10.13 13.76
C THR A 34 3.14 -10.72 14.42
N TYR A 35 4.26 -9.99 14.41
CA TYR A 35 5.48 -10.44 15.08
C TYR A 35 5.27 -10.68 16.58
N PHE A 36 4.66 -9.74 17.30
CA PHE A 36 4.44 -9.89 18.74
C PHE A 36 3.47 -11.03 19.07
N ALA A 37 2.52 -11.32 18.19
CA ALA A 37 1.55 -12.39 18.39
C ALA A 37 2.12 -13.79 18.16
N TYR A 38 2.97 -13.96 17.15
CA TYR A 38 3.46 -15.28 16.72
C TYR A 38 4.95 -15.51 17.04
N LYS A 39 5.68 -14.46 17.42
CA LYS A 39 7.13 -14.47 17.71
C LYS A 39 7.95 -15.13 16.61
N SER A 40 7.54 -14.91 15.35
CA SER A 40 8.09 -15.60 14.18
C SER A 40 8.26 -14.64 13.01
N ILE A 41 9.48 -14.54 12.49
CA ILE A 41 9.80 -13.78 11.27
C ILE A 41 9.10 -14.41 10.07
N LYS A 42 9.03 -15.75 10.00
CA LYS A 42 8.31 -16.46 8.93
C LYS A 42 6.86 -16.01 8.84
N SER A 43 6.17 -15.87 9.98
CA SER A 43 4.78 -15.40 10.00
C SER A 43 4.61 -13.96 9.54
N VAL A 44 5.63 -13.12 9.70
CA VAL A 44 5.65 -11.73 9.20
C VAL A 44 5.86 -11.71 7.69
N ILE A 45 6.76 -12.55 7.17
CA ILE A 45 6.97 -12.73 5.72
C ILE A 45 5.70 -13.26 5.05
N GLU A 46 5.07 -14.29 5.63
CA GLU A 46 3.78 -14.80 5.15
C GLU A 46 2.66 -13.74 5.17
N ALA A 47 2.75 -12.76 6.07
CA ALA A 47 1.82 -11.62 6.13
C ALA A 47 2.14 -10.51 5.11
N GLY A 48 3.09 -10.76 4.19
CA GLY A 48 3.40 -9.87 3.07
C GLY A 48 4.63 -8.98 3.27
N PHE A 49 5.39 -9.20 4.34
CA PHE A 49 6.67 -8.51 4.53
C PHE A 49 7.74 -9.06 3.59
N PHE A 50 8.54 -8.16 3.04
CA PHE A 50 9.82 -8.47 2.42
C PHE A 50 10.82 -7.35 2.75
N ASP A 51 12.11 -7.66 2.72
CA ASP A 51 13.14 -6.63 2.91
C ASP A 51 13.44 -5.95 1.58
N ASP A 52 12.98 -4.71 1.42
CA ASP A 52 13.26 -3.84 0.27
C ASP A 52 14.71 -3.30 0.22
N GLY A 53 15.55 -3.61 1.20
CA GLY A 53 16.95 -3.18 1.26
C GLY A 53 17.18 -1.73 1.70
N LEU A 54 16.14 -0.89 1.79
CA LEU A 54 16.24 0.51 2.22
C LEU A 54 16.59 0.64 3.70
N GLU A 55 17.52 1.55 4.00
CA GLU A 55 17.83 1.92 5.37
C GLU A 55 16.63 2.61 6.08
N PRO A 56 16.48 2.42 7.40
CA PRO A 56 15.46 3.09 8.19
C PRO A 56 15.31 4.60 7.92
N GLY A 57 14.09 5.03 7.60
CA GLY A 57 13.77 6.43 7.33
C GLY A 57 14.19 6.94 5.95
N SER A 58 14.60 6.07 5.03
CA SER A 58 14.87 6.46 3.63
C SER A 58 13.63 7.06 2.97
N LEU A 59 12.45 6.48 3.18
CA LEU A 59 11.20 6.95 2.60
C LEU A 59 10.71 8.28 3.21
N THR A 60 10.94 8.50 4.50
CA THR A 60 10.55 9.76 5.17
C THR A 60 11.36 10.98 4.72
N LYS A 61 12.49 10.77 4.02
CA LYS A 61 13.34 11.84 3.49
C LYS A 61 13.00 12.22 2.06
N LEU A 62 12.22 11.39 1.37
CA LEU A 62 11.82 11.64 0.00
C LEU A 62 10.57 12.52 0.02
N ASP A 63 10.61 13.57 -0.79
CA ASP A 63 9.52 14.56 -0.90
C ASP A 63 8.37 14.03 -1.76
N PHE A 64 7.83 12.88 -1.36
CA PHE A 64 6.83 12.15 -2.14
C PHE A 64 5.48 12.87 -2.26
N HIS A 65 5.27 13.92 -1.46
CA HIS A 65 4.09 14.78 -1.53
C HIS A 65 4.13 15.65 -2.78
N ASN A 66 5.31 16.05 -3.26
CA ASN A 66 5.45 16.96 -4.42
C ASN A 66 5.43 16.25 -5.78
N TRP A 67 5.47 14.92 -5.81
CA TRP A 67 5.31 14.15 -7.05
C TRP A 67 3.83 13.92 -7.35
N LEU A 68 3.28 14.70 -8.29
CA LEU A 68 1.90 14.64 -8.78
C LEU A 68 1.61 13.38 -9.65
N CYS A 69 2.01 12.21 -9.16
CA CYS A 69 1.84 10.91 -9.80
C CYS A 69 0.60 10.13 -9.32
N THR A 70 -0.09 10.67 -8.30
CA THR A 70 -1.26 10.06 -7.68
C THR A 70 -2.45 11.01 -7.87
N PRO A 71 -3.33 10.74 -8.84
CA PRO A 71 -4.48 11.60 -9.09
C PRO A 71 -5.47 11.54 -7.93
N PHE A 72 -6.05 12.67 -7.53
CA PHE A 72 -7.02 12.74 -6.43
C PHE A 72 -8.35 13.40 -6.84
N GLN A 73 -8.55 13.67 -8.13
CA GLN A 73 -9.72 14.41 -8.60
C GLN A 73 -11.04 13.71 -8.26
N LYS A 74 -11.15 12.39 -8.51
CA LYS A 74 -12.37 11.63 -8.19
C LYS A 74 -12.68 11.64 -6.69
N ILE A 75 -11.65 11.64 -5.85
CA ILE A 75 -11.81 11.77 -4.38
C ILE A 75 -12.33 13.16 -4.04
N SER A 76 -11.73 14.21 -4.58
CA SER A 76 -12.17 15.59 -4.34
C SER A 76 -13.64 15.79 -4.73
N ASP A 77 -14.04 15.28 -5.90
CA ASP A 77 -15.43 15.37 -6.39
C ASP A 77 -16.40 14.62 -5.47
N ASN A 78 -16.04 13.41 -5.04
CA ASN A 78 -16.85 12.61 -4.10
C ASN A 78 -16.94 13.27 -2.72
N LEU A 79 -15.84 13.81 -2.18
CA LEU A 79 -15.86 14.56 -0.92
C LEU A 79 -16.82 15.76 -0.98
N GLN A 80 -16.83 16.49 -2.10
CA GLN A 80 -17.73 17.63 -2.30
C GLN A 80 -19.21 17.20 -2.31
N ARG A 81 -19.54 16.08 -2.95
CA ARG A 81 -20.92 15.53 -2.98
C ARG A 81 -21.45 15.22 -1.58
N HIS A 82 -20.59 14.83 -0.66
CA HIS A 82 -20.95 14.45 0.71
C HIS A 82 -20.70 15.55 1.75
N LYS A 83 -20.32 16.77 1.36
CA LYS A 83 -19.94 17.88 2.27
C LYS A 83 -20.99 18.24 3.33
N LYS A 84 -22.27 17.94 3.09
CA LYS A 84 -23.38 18.26 3.99
C LYS A 84 -23.73 17.12 4.97
N ASP A 85 -23.15 15.93 4.80
CA ASP A 85 -23.46 14.79 5.64
C ASP A 85 -22.65 14.84 6.95
N LYS A 86 -23.37 14.97 8.08
CA LYS A 86 -22.77 15.08 9.42
C LYS A 86 -22.22 13.75 9.95
N ARG A 87 -22.56 12.61 9.35
CA ARG A 87 -22.06 11.27 9.71
C ARG A 87 -21.08 10.72 8.67
N PHE A 88 -20.57 11.59 7.80
CA PHE A 88 -19.66 11.24 6.73
C PHE A 88 -18.29 10.80 7.26
N HIS A 89 -17.97 9.51 7.08
CA HIS A 89 -16.65 8.95 7.37
C HIS A 89 -15.99 8.53 6.05
N PRO A 90 -15.22 9.43 5.40
CA PRO A 90 -14.62 9.15 4.10
C PRO A 90 -13.47 8.15 4.23
N VAL A 91 -13.45 7.18 3.32
CA VAL A 91 -12.35 6.22 3.19
C VAL A 91 -11.95 6.02 1.74
N VAL A 92 -10.69 5.65 1.54
CA VAL A 92 -10.14 5.28 0.24
C VAL A 92 -9.75 3.82 0.25
N LEU A 93 -10.12 3.08 -0.80
CA LEU A 93 -9.67 1.70 -0.96
C LEU A 93 -8.33 1.67 -1.70
N PHE A 94 -7.42 0.79 -1.28
CA PHE A 94 -6.10 0.71 -1.88
C PHE A 94 -5.70 -0.75 -2.10
N SER A 95 -5.29 -1.09 -3.32
CA SER A 95 -4.77 -2.41 -3.63
C SER A 95 -3.45 -2.28 -4.37
N THR A 96 -2.40 -2.91 -3.84
CA THR A 96 -1.12 -3.08 -4.52
C THR A 96 -1.03 -4.49 -5.10
N GLY A 97 -0.21 -4.66 -6.14
CA GLY A 97 -0.01 -5.98 -6.73
C GLY A 97 0.71 -5.95 -8.07
N GLY A 98 1.02 -7.14 -8.57
CA GLY A 98 1.69 -7.28 -9.85
C GLY A 98 0.85 -6.74 -11.00
N PHE A 99 -0.45 -7.07 -11.06
CA PHE A 99 -1.34 -6.70 -12.17
C PHE A 99 -0.75 -6.99 -13.56
N SER A 100 -0.19 -8.20 -13.72
CA SER A 100 0.56 -8.60 -14.90
C SER A 100 -0.04 -9.84 -15.60
N PRO A 101 -1.12 -9.67 -16.41
CA PRO A 101 -1.92 -8.46 -16.58
C PRO A 101 -3.03 -8.32 -15.52
N VAL A 102 -3.62 -7.13 -15.44
CA VAL A 102 -4.90 -6.93 -14.72
C VAL A 102 -6.02 -7.74 -15.40
N HIS A 103 -6.95 -8.30 -14.61
CA HIS A 103 -8.14 -8.99 -15.08
C HIS A 103 -9.38 -8.59 -14.26
N THR A 104 -10.56 -9.04 -14.68
CA THR A 104 -11.87 -8.68 -14.07
C THR A 104 -11.94 -8.94 -12.57
N GLY A 105 -11.38 -10.07 -12.11
CA GLY A 105 -11.33 -10.41 -10.68
C GLY A 105 -10.70 -9.33 -9.78
N HIS A 106 -9.68 -8.59 -10.24
CA HIS A 106 -9.12 -7.48 -9.46
C HIS A 106 -10.13 -6.33 -9.27
N ILE A 107 -10.89 -6.04 -10.32
CA ILE A 107 -11.88 -4.96 -10.32
C ILE A 107 -13.10 -5.38 -9.49
N GLU A 108 -13.54 -6.62 -9.61
CA GLU A 108 -14.61 -7.21 -8.80
C GLU A 108 -14.24 -7.22 -7.31
N MET A 109 -13.00 -7.59 -6.98
CA MET A 109 -12.49 -7.52 -5.61
C MET A 109 -12.63 -6.10 -5.03
N MET A 110 -12.23 -5.08 -5.78
CA MET A 110 -12.37 -3.68 -5.34
C MET A 110 -13.84 -3.27 -5.18
N LYS A 111 -14.72 -3.68 -6.10
CA LYS A 111 -16.16 -3.40 -6.02
C LYS A 111 -16.80 -4.07 -4.80
N LEU A 112 -16.48 -5.34 -4.52
CA LEU A 112 -16.96 -6.05 -3.35
C LEU A 112 -16.45 -5.42 -2.06
N ALA A 113 -15.16 -5.06 -2.00
CA ALA A 113 -14.60 -4.35 -0.86
C ALA A 113 -15.31 -3.02 -0.61
N LYS A 114 -15.67 -2.27 -1.66
CA LYS A 114 -16.46 -1.04 -1.52
C LYS A 114 -17.80 -1.30 -0.84
N LEU A 115 -18.55 -2.30 -1.32
CA LEU A 115 -19.84 -2.66 -0.73
C LEU A 115 -19.71 -3.08 0.75
N GLU A 116 -18.71 -3.89 1.10
CA GLU A 116 -18.51 -4.32 2.49
C GLU A 116 -18.11 -3.17 3.41
N VAL A 117 -17.26 -2.25 2.93
CA VAL A 117 -16.86 -1.08 3.70
C VAL A 117 -18.04 -0.12 3.91
N GLU A 118 -18.89 0.07 2.90
CA GLU A 118 -20.06 0.93 3.00
C GLU A 118 -21.12 0.39 3.98
N LYS A 119 -21.24 -0.95 4.12
CA LYS A 119 -22.08 -1.58 5.17
C LYS A 119 -21.63 -1.22 6.59
N LEU A 120 -20.37 -0.83 6.78
CA LEU A 120 -19.81 -0.45 8.08
C LEU A 120 -19.99 1.04 8.41
N ASN A 121 -20.97 1.72 7.78
CA ASN A 121 -21.23 3.16 7.92
C ASN A 121 -20.03 4.04 7.55
N LYS A 122 -19.23 3.59 6.57
CA LYS A 122 -18.15 4.39 5.95
C LYS A 122 -18.55 4.76 4.54
N THR A 123 -17.96 5.79 3.97
CA THR A 123 -18.23 6.20 2.58
C THR A 123 -16.97 6.10 1.76
N VAL A 124 -16.97 5.23 0.75
CA VAL A 124 -15.83 5.08 -0.15
C VAL A 124 -15.81 6.25 -1.14
N VAL A 125 -14.87 7.17 -0.93
CA VAL A 125 -14.73 8.38 -1.76
C VAL A 125 -13.81 8.19 -2.96
N GLY A 126 -13.09 7.07 -3.00
CA GLY A 126 -12.25 6.69 -4.14
C GLY A 126 -11.51 5.40 -3.88
N GLY A 127 -10.79 4.94 -4.89
CA GLY A 127 -9.92 3.79 -4.75
C GLY A 127 -8.77 3.80 -5.73
N TYR A 128 -7.72 3.08 -5.39
CA TYR A 128 -6.49 3.03 -6.17
C TYR A 128 -6.08 1.59 -6.46
N ILE A 129 -5.77 1.34 -7.73
CA ILE A 129 -4.98 0.20 -8.18
C ILE A 129 -3.53 0.69 -8.29
N SER A 130 -2.61 0.09 -7.55
CA SER A 130 -1.19 0.46 -7.50
C SER A 130 -0.32 -0.68 -8.04
N PRO A 131 0.09 -0.63 -9.33
CA PRO A 131 1.05 -1.57 -9.87
C PRO A 131 2.36 -1.57 -9.09
N SER A 132 2.81 -2.76 -8.69
CA SER A 132 4.05 -2.94 -7.96
C SER A 132 5.28 -2.71 -8.81
N HIS A 133 6.42 -2.49 -8.16
CA HIS A 133 7.72 -2.34 -8.81
C HIS A 133 8.10 -3.56 -9.67
N ASP A 134 8.79 -3.34 -10.80
CA ASP A 134 9.11 -4.40 -11.77
C ASP A 134 9.94 -5.53 -11.15
N GLU A 135 10.95 -5.21 -10.34
CA GLU A 135 11.75 -6.21 -9.62
C GLU A 135 10.90 -7.13 -8.71
N TYR A 136 9.85 -6.60 -8.08
CA TYR A 136 8.94 -7.42 -7.26
C TYR A 136 8.15 -8.40 -8.13
N VAL A 137 7.71 -7.96 -9.30
CA VAL A 137 6.95 -8.77 -10.25
C VAL A 137 7.84 -9.84 -10.85
N TRP A 138 9.02 -9.49 -11.34
CA TRP A 138 9.96 -10.42 -11.96
C TRP A 138 10.45 -11.51 -11.01
N ASN A 139 10.59 -11.21 -9.71
CA ASN A 139 10.92 -12.22 -8.71
C ASN A 139 9.76 -13.18 -8.40
N LYS A 140 8.52 -12.82 -8.75
CA LYS A 140 7.31 -13.60 -8.46
C LYS A 140 6.80 -14.40 -9.66
N TYR A 141 7.00 -13.90 -10.87
CA TYR A 141 6.50 -14.52 -12.10
C TYR A 141 7.68 -14.92 -13.00
N THR A 142 7.61 -16.11 -13.60
CA THR A 142 8.55 -16.56 -14.64
C THR A 142 7.91 -16.39 -16.02
N ASP A 143 8.72 -16.03 -17.01
CA ASP A 143 8.38 -15.95 -18.44
C ASP A 143 7.34 -14.86 -18.83
N SER A 144 6.24 -15.26 -19.49
CA SER A 144 5.34 -14.39 -20.26
C SER A 144 4.42 -13.48 -19.43
N LEU A 145 4.47 -13.58 -18.11
CA LEU A 145 3.71 -12.75 -17.18
C LEU A 145 4.56 -11.62 -16.56
N ASN A 146 5.77 -11.36 -17.10
CA ASN A 146 6.66 -10.29 -16.66
C ASN A 146 6.50 -9.01 -17.50
N LEU A 147 5.28 -8.47 -17.55
CA LEU A 147 5.06 -7.17 -18.18
C LEU A 147 5.77 -6.08 -17.37
N ASP A 148 6.42 -5.15 -18.07
CA ASP A 148 7.03 -3.97 -17.46
C ASP A 148 5.96 -3.03 -16.89
N SER A 149 6.40 -2.13 -16.00
CA SER A 149 5.54 -1.19 -15.30
C SER A 149 4.69 -0.33 -16.22
N SER A 150 5.21 0.08 -17.38
CA SER A 150 4.44 0.90 -18.33
C SER A 150 3.31 0.09 -18.96
N SER A 151 3.62 -1.12 -19.43
CA SER A 151 2.61 -2.05 -19.97
C SER A 151 1.50 -2.35 -18.95
N ARG A 152 1.87 -2.58 -17.69
CA ARG A 152 0.90 -2.88 -16.61
C ARG A 152 0.04 -1.68 -16.26
N ILE A 153 0.63 -0.49 -16.16
CA ILE A 153 -0.11 0.76 -15.93
C ILE A 153 -1.13 0.99 -17.05
N ASP A 154 -0.73 0.87 -18.30
CA ASP A 154 -1.62 1.06 -19.45
C ASP A 154 -2.81 0.09 -19.45
N LEU A 155 -2.57 -1.18 -19.09
CA LEU A 155 -3.62 -2.18 -18.96
C LEU A 155 -4.55 -1.88 -17.78
N CYS A 156 -4.01 -1.46 -16.64
CA CYS A 156 -4.79 -1.03 -15.48
C CYS A 156 -5.68 0.18 -15.82
N GLU A 157 -5.14 1.20 -16.48
CA GLU A 157 -5.91 2.37 -16.93
C GLU A 157 -7.07 1.98 -17.86
N LYS A 158 -6.82 1.07 -18.81
CA LYS A 158 -7.87 0.54 -19.69
C LYS A 158 -8.94 -0.21 -18.88
N ALA A 159 -8.55 -1.02 -17.91
CA ALA A 159 -9.47 -1.82 -17.09
C ALA A 159 -10.39 -0.98 -16.20
N ILE A 160 -9.98 0.24 -15.81
CA ILE A 160 -10.76 1.12 -14.94
C ILE A 160 -11.29 2.39 -15.64
N ARG A 161 -11.17 2.48 -16.97
CA ARG A 161 -11.52 3.68 -17.75
C ARG A 161 -12.92 4.20 -17.44
N ASP A 162 -13.89 3.30 -17.35
CA ASP A 162 -15.30 3.65 -17.13
C ASP A 162 -15.68 3.71 -15.64
N SER A 163 -14.71 3.57 -14.73
CA SER A 163 -14.96 3.71 -13.29
C SER A 163 -15.03 5.19 -12.89
N ASP A 164 -16.02 5.54 -12.08
CA ASP A 164 -16.21 6.88 -11.50
C ASP A 164 -15.47 7.09 -10.16
N TRP A 165 -14.84 6.04 -9.60
CA TRP A 165 -14.20 6.11 -8.29
C TRP A 165 -12.79 5.50 -8.24
N LEU A 166 -12.44 4.58 -9.15
CA LEU A 166 -11.10 3.99 -9.22
C LEU A 166 -10.13 4.89 -10.00
N MET A 167 -8.88 4.90 -9.58
CA MET A 167 -7.75 5.57 -10.22
C MET A 167 -6.51 4.68 -10.17
N ILE A 168 -5.48 5.00 -10.96
CA ILE A 168 -4.17 4.34 -10.89
C ILE A 168 -3.23 5.18 -10.04
N ASP A 169 -2.58 4.57 -9.05
CA ASP A 169 -1.43 5.16 -8.38
C ASP A 169 -0.15 4.57 -8.98
N THR A 170 0.63 5.41 -9.66
CA THR A 170 1.86 4.95 -10.36
C THR A 170 3.11 5.04 -9.50
N TRP A 171 2.98 5.56 -8.27
CA TRP A 171 4.11 5.86 -7.40
C TRP A 171 4.99 4.62 -7.14
N GLU A 172 4.38 3.50 -6.75
CA GLU A 172 5.09 2.27 -6.42
C GLU A 172 5.92 1.75 -7.60
N ALA A 173 5.34 1.72 -8.80
CA ALA A 173 5.98 1.19 -10.00
C ALA A 173 7.04 2.12 -10.63
N ARG A 174 6.76 3.44 -10.72
CA ARG A 174 7.57 4.37 -11.54
C ARG A 174 8.53 5.26 -10.75
N TYR A 175 8.26 5.46 -9.47
CA TYR A 175 8.90 6.51 -8.68
C TYR A 175 9.75 5.96 -7.53
N ASN A 176 9.97 4.64 -7.52
CA ASN A 176 10.82 3.97 -6.55
C ASN A 176 11.94 3.22 -7.26
N LYS A 177 13.11 3.16 -6.63
CA LYS A 177 14.28 2.42 -7.14
C LYS A 177 14.26 0.94 -6.77
N VAL A 178 13.41 0.58 -5.83
CA VAL A 178 13.28 -0.75 -5.24
C VAL A 178 11.81 -1.05 -5.00
N PRO A 179 11.42 -2.32 -4.86
CA PRO A 179 10.11 -2.72 -4.36
C PRO A 179 9.73 -2.03 -3.06
N ILE A 180 8.47 -1.63 -2.92
CA ILE A 180 7.97 -0.97 -1.70
C ILE A 180 6.97 -1.87 -1.00
N THR A 181 7.06 -1.95 0.33
CA THR A 181 6.11 -2.73 1.12
C THR A 181 4.72 -2.11 1.05
N TYR A 182 3.66 -2.93 1.15
CA TYR A 182 2.29 -2.39 1.15
C TYR A 182 2.06 -1.42 2.32
N THR A 183 2.76 -1.61 3.46
CA THR A 183 2.66 -0.70 4.61
C THR A 183 3.17 0.69 4.24
N ASP A 184 4.36 0.76 3.65
CA ASP A 184 4.96 2.03 3.25
C ASP A 184 4.13 2.71 2.15
N ALA A 185 3.57 1.94 1.22
CA ALA A 185 2.66 2.45 0.20
C ALA A 185 1.38 3.06 0.81
N ILE A 186 0.78 2.39 1.81
CA ILE A 186 -0.37 2.93 2.57
C ILE A 186 0.01 4.25 3.26
N LEU A 187 1.12 4.25 4.02
CA LEU A 187 1.55 5.43 4.78
C LEU A 187 1.85 6.62 3.87
N ARG A 188 2.48 6.37 2.72
CA ARG A 188 2.72 7.39 1.69
C ARG A 188 1.40 7.92 1.13
N LEU A 189 0.45 7.05 0.80
CA LEU A 189 -0.85 7.47 0.26
C LEU A 189 -1.64 8.31 1.27
N GLU A 190 -1.68 7.91 2.55
CA GLU A 190 -2.32 8.68 3.62
C GLU A 190 -1.70 10.08 3.74
N GLY A 191 -0.37 10.19 3.76
CA GLY A 191 0.34 11.47 3.81
C GLY A 191 0.08 12.32 2.57
N TYR A 192 0.12 11.71 1.38
CA TYR A 192 -0.14 12.38 0.11
C TYR A 192 -1.54 12.97 0.05
N LEU A 193 -2.57 12.19 0.39
CA LEU A 193 -3.95 12.67 0.41
C LEU A 193 -4.14 13.77 1.47
N GLN A 194 -3.54 13.62 2.65
CA GLN A 194 -3.61 14.65 3.69
C GLN A 194 -2.99 15.97 3.22
N PHE A 195 -1.84 15.92 2.53
CA PHE A 195 -1.16 17.11 2.02
C PHE A 195 -1.98 17.83 0.94
N HIS A 196 -2.51 17.09 -0.05
CA HIS A 196 -3.20 17.69 -1.19
C HIS A 196 -4.67 18.03 -0.94
N LEU A 197 -5.36 17.31 -0.05
CA LEU A 197 -6.78 17.52 0.24
C LEU A 197 -7.03 18.23 1.57
N GLY A 198 -6.00 18.42 2.40
CA GLY A 198 -6.13 19.02 3.74
C GLY A 198 -6.97 18.18 4.72
N LEU A 199 -7.24 16.92 4.40
CA LEU A 199 -8.07 16.01 5.19
C LEU A 199 -7.35 14.68 5.39
N LYS A 200 -7.29 14.21 6.63
CA LYS A 200 -6.82 12.86 6.93
C LYS A 200 -7.91 11.86 6.56
N ILE A 201 -7.66 11.06 5.52
CA ILE A 201 -8.58 10.04 5.01
C ILE A 201 -8.02 8.67 5.37
N GLU A 202 -8.86 7.79 5.93
CA GLU A 202 -8.47 6.41 6.22
C GLU A 202 -8.29 5.62 4.92
N VAL A 203 -7.17 4.92 4.80
CA VAL A 203 -6.90 4.01 3.69
C VAL A 203 -7.20 2.58 4.12
N VAL A 204 -8.16 1.95 3.45
CA VAL A 204 -8.50 0.53 3.64
C VAL A 204 -7.81 -0.30 2.58
N TYR A 205 -6.87 -1.14 3.00
CA TYR A 205 -6.09 -1.97 2.08
C TYR A 205 -6.84 -3.25 1.69
N VAL A 206 -6.97 -3.48 0.39
CA VAL A 206 -7.74 -4.55 -0.26
C VAL A 206 -6.79 -5.52 -0.96
N PHE A 207 -6.99 -6.81 -0.75
CA PHE A 207 -6.15 -7.89 -1.27
C PHE A 207 -6.98 -9.13 -1.60
N GLY A 208 -6.47 -9.94 -2.53
CA GLY A 208 -7.08 -11.20 -2.93
C GLY A 208 -7.01 -12.28 -1.86
N SER A 209 -7.81 -13.33 -2.01
CA SER A 209 -7.85 -14.45 -1.06
C SER A 209 -6.54 -15.23 -0.99
N ASP A 210 -5.74 -15.22 -2.05
CA ASP A 210 -4.37 -15.73 -2.09
C ASP A 210 -3.47 -15.05 -1.04
N ASN A 211 -3.78 -13.81 -0.69
CA ASN A 211 -3.10 -13.02 0.32
C ASN A 211 -3.92 -12.91 1.63
N ALA A 212 -4.85 -13.84 1.89
CA ALA A 212 -5.68 -13.85 3.10
C ALA A 212 -4.84 -13.78 4.40
N VAL A 213 -3.60 -14.26 4.36
CA VAL A 213 -2.64 -14.20 5.47
C VAL A 213 -2.31 -12.76 5.89
N PHE A 214 -2.46 -11.77 5.00
CA PHE A 214 -2.25 -10.35 5.31
C PHE A 214 -3.27 -9.83 6.34
N SER A 215 -4.40 -10.54 6.51
CA SER A 215 -5.37 -10.26 7.56
C SER A 215 -4.96 -10.78 8.95
N LYS A 216 -3.96 -11.68 9.06
CA LYS A 216 -3.54 -12.28 10.34
C LYS A 216 -3.16 -11.17 11.31
N LYS A 217 -4.01 -10.98 12.33
CA LYS A 217 -3.84 -9.96 13.39
C LYS A 217 -3.39 -8.59 12.89
N ARG A 218 -3.92 -8.13 11.74
CA ARG A 218 -4.20 -6.70 11.65
C ARG A 218 -5.14 -6.41 12.82
N GLY A 219 -4.82 -5.45 13.67
CA GLY A 219 -5.74 -4.94 14.70
C GLY A 219 -6.95 -4.22 14.10
N LEU A 220 -7.46 -4.71 12.96
CA LEU A 220 -8.77 -4.36 12.43
C LEU A 220 -9.76 -5.02 13.38
N ARG A 221 -10.36 -4.17 14.22
CA ARG A 221 -11.58 -4.53 14.94
C ARG A 221 -12.54 -5.15 13.93
N LYS A 222 -13.01 -6.37 14.24
CA LYS A 222 -14.26 -6.87 13.69
C LYS A 222 -15.36 -5.84 13.93
#